data_AF-A0ABD0QXP4-F1
#
_entry.id   AF-A0ABD0QXP4-F1
#
_cell.length_a   1.000
_cell.length_b   1.000
_cell.length_c   1.000
_cell.angle_alpha   90.00
_cell.angle_beta   90.00
_cell.angle_gamma   90.00
#
_symmetry.space_group_name_H-M   'P 1'
#
loop_
_entity.id
_entity.type
_entity.pdbx_description
1 polymer ?
#
loop_
_entity_poly.entity_id
_entity_poly.type
_entity_poly.pdbx_seq_one_letter_code
_entity_poly.pdbx_strand_id
1 'polypeptide(L)' 'GGVTSVTLRGDGQQFYVGTEAAQIYNLGYTDFKPELIATNHNSAVKDVAFP' A
#
# COMPACT_ATOMS: atom_id res chain seq x y z
N GLY A 1 5.90 3.53 11.60
CA GLY A 1 4.63 2.85 11.33
C GLY A 1 4.94 1.59 10.58
N GLY A 2 4.67 0.44 11.19
CA GLY A 2 4.85 -0.87 10.57
C GLY A 2 3.91 -1.08 9.38
N VAL A 3 4.23 -2.09 8.57
CA VAL A 3 3.35 -2.58 7.50
C VAL A 3 2.22 -3.39 8.13
N THR A 4 0.99 -3.11 7.73
CA THR A 4 -0.22 -3.75 8.28
C THR A 4 -1.03 -4.50 7.23
N SER A 5 -0.81 -4.21 5.95
CA SER A 5 -1.43 -4.93 4.83
C SER A 5 -0.58 -4.81 3.57
N VAL A 6 -0.66 -5.84 2.72
CA VAL A 6 -0.02 -5.88 1.39
C VAL A 6 -0.99 -6.53 0.42
N THR A 7 -1.19 -5.93 -0.74
CA THR A 7 -1.98 -6.50 -1.83
C THR A 7 -1.31 -6.28 -3.18
N LEU A 8 -1.64 -7.13 -4.14
CA LEU A 8 -1.13 -7.04 -5.52
C LEU A 8 -2.21 -6.47 -6.43
N ARG A 9 -1.79 -5.74 -7.47
CA ARG A 9 -2.68 -5.27 -8.52
C ARG A 9 -2.08 -5.48 -9.90
N GLY A 10 -2.94 -5.76 -10.87
CA GLY A 10 -2.53 -6.19 -12.21
C GLY A 10 -1.90 -7.59 -12.15
N ASP A 11 -1.17 -7.98 -13.19
CA ASP A 11 -0.44 -9.26 -13.25
C ASP A 11 0.80 -9.28 -12.32
N GLY A 12 0.68 -8.74 -11.11
CA GLY A 12 1.76 -8.64 -10.11
C GLY A 12 2.75 -7.51 -10.34
N GLN A 13 2.44 -6.55 -11.22
CA GLN A 13 3.36 -5.44 -11.53
C GLN A 13 3.38 -4.35 -10.45
N GLN A 14 2.35 -4.26 -9.62
CA GLN A 14 2.18 -3.22 -8.60
C GLN A 14 1.82 -3.83 -7.25
N PHE A 15 2.41 -3.28 -6.18
CA PHE A 15 2.15 -3.63 -4.79
C PHE A 15 1.54 -2.44 -4.08
N TYR A 16 0.49 -2.66 -3.32
CA TYR A 16 -0.08 -1.64 -2.44
C TYR A 16 0.13 -2.04 -0.98
N VAL A 17 0.66 -1.12 -0.20
CA VAL A 17 1.08 -1.36 1.19
C VAL A 17 0.37 -0.38 2.11
N GLY A 18 -0.40 -0.91 3.04
CA GLY A 18 -0.98 -0.15 4.14
C GLY A 18 -0.06 -0.12 5.36
N THR A 19 -0.05 1.01 6.06
CA THR A 19 0.78 1.20 7.27
C THR A 19 -0.03 1.58 8.50
N GLU A 20 0.60 1.44 9.68
CA GLU A 20 0.08 1.94 10.96
C GLU A 20 -0.15 3.46 10.96
N ALA A 21 0.54 4.19 10.10
CA ALA A 21 0.46 5.66 10.02
C ALA A 21 -0.67 6.14 9.10
N ALA A 22 -1.67 5.30 8.84
CA ALA A 22 -2.79 5.60 7.96
C ALA A 22 -2.40 5.95 6.50
N GLN A 23 -1.23 5.48 6.07
CA GLN A 23 -0.70 5.70 4.73
C GLN A 23 -0.94 4.48 3.84
N ILE A 24 -1.12 4.75 2.56
CA ILE A 24 -1.12 3.73 1.49
C ILE A 24 -0.01 4.08 0.51
N TYR A 25 0.91 3.15 0.29
CA TYR A 25 1.97 3.27 -0.71
C TYR A 25 1.70 2.37 -1.90
N ASN A 26 2.06 2.83 -3.10
CA ASN A 26 2.22 2.00 -4.28
C ASN A 26 3.71 1.75 -4.53
N LEU A 27 4.06 0.53 -4.96
CA LEU A 27 5.41 0.17 -5.35
C LEU A 27 5.36 -0.59 -6.67
N GLY A 28 6.22 -0.20 -7.61
CA GLY A 28 6.44 -0.96 -8.83
C GLY A 28 7.32 -2.19 -8.57
N TYR A 29 7.08 -3.27 -9.32
CA TYR A 29 7.87 -4.51 -9.23
C TYR A 29 9.34 -4.34 -9.63
N THR A 30 9.64 -3.39 -10.52
CA THR A 30 10.98 -3.25 -11.10
C THR A 30 12.00 -2.62 -10.16
N ASP A 31 11.58 -1.66 -9.34
CA ASP A 31 12.48 -0.84 -8.52
C ASP A 31 12.09 -0.78 -7.04
N PHE A 32 10.91 -1.32 -6.67
CA PHE A 32 10.35 -1.27 -5.33
C PHE A 32 10.36 0.14 -4.73
N LYS A 33 10.23 1.16 -5.58
CA LYS A 33 10.25 2.55 -5.12
C LYS A 33 8.88 2.88 -4.51
N PRO A 34 8.82 3.35 -3.25
CA PRO A 34 7.56 3.69 -2.61
C PRO A 34 7.06 5.05 -3.07
N GLU A 35 5.80 5.09 -3.50
CA GLU A 35 5.06 6.30 -3.83
C GLU A 35 3.84 6.43 -2.91
N LEU A 36 3.72 7.54 -2.17
CA LEU A 36 2.60 7.78 -1.27
C LEU A 36 1.36 8.14 -2.08
N ILE A 37 0.33 7.30 -2.01
CA ILE A 37 -0.93 7.48 -2.75
C ILE A 37 -1.97 8.22 -1.91
N ALA A 38 -2.01 7.95 -0.60
CA ALA A 38 -3.03 8.51 0.28
C ALA A 38 -2.63 8.53 1.76
N THR A 39 -3.19 9.50 2.48
CA THR A 39 -3.18 9.64 3.95
C THR A 39 -4.58 9.98 4.43
N ASN A 40 -5.44 8.97 4.58
CA ASN A 40 -6.89 9.22 4.66
C ASN A 40 -7.57 8.66 5.91
N HIS A 41 -6.91 7.79 6.68
CA HIS A 41 -7.48 7.23 7.90
C HIS A 41 -6.96 7.97 9.14
N ASN A 42 -7.71 7.93 10.25
CA ASN A 42 -7.18 8.34 11.56
C ASN A 42 -6.44 7.19 12.27
N SER A 43 -6.42 6.00 11.67
CA SER A 43 -5.83 4.78 12.22
C SER A 43 -5.21 3.90 11.14
N ALA A 44 -4.53 2.83 11.56
CA ALA A 44 -3.81 1.90 10.69
C ALA A 44 -4.64 1.35 9.52
N VAL A 45 -4.02 1.23 8.34
CA VAL A 45 -4.64 0.62 7.15
C VAL A 45 -4.51 -0.90 7.23
N LYS A 46 -5.59 -1.58 7.61
CA LYS A 46 -5.58 -3.03 7.84
C LYS A 46 -5.82 -3.88 6.59
N ASP A 47 -6.33 -3.27 5.52
CA ASP A 47 -6.55 -3.96 4.25
C ASP A 47 -6.57 -2.96 3.09
N VAL A 48 -6.18 -3.44 1.92
CA VAL A 48 -6.29 -2.73 0.64
C VAL A 48 -6.78 -3.76 -0.39
N ALA A 49 -7.92 -3.47 -1.01
CA ALA A 49 -8.55 -4.38 -1.97
C ALA A 49 -8.90 -3.64 -3.26
N PHE A 50 -8.81 -4.36 -4.38
CA PHE A 50 -9.25 -3.92 -5.70
C PHE A 50 -10.46 -4.77 -6.14
N PRO A 51 -11.45 -4.19 -6.84
CA PRO A 51 -12.58 -4.94 -7.40
C PRO A 51 -12.17 -6.02 -8.40
#